data_AF-A0A292Z508-F1
#
_entry.id   AF-A0A292Z508-F1
#
_cell.length_a   1.000
_cell.length_b   1.000
_cell.length_c   1.000
_cell.angle_alpha   90.00
_cell.angle_beta   90.00
_cell.angle_gamma   90.00
#
_symmetry.space_group_name_H-M   'P 1'
#
loop_
_entity.id
_entity.type
_entity.pdbx_description
1 polymer ?
#
loop_
_entity_poly.entity_id
_entity_poly.type
_entity_poly.pdbx_seq_one_letter_code
_entity_poly.pdbx_strand_id
1 'polypeptide(L)'
;MSAVVIVLETLAILLALAVFGPFVLLVGVPALVATVLVLATAVVAERRRIRREEAAAALPTVPGGLMSGFFRVPAQVTPVDEAQRARF
;
A
#
# COMPACT_ATOMS: atom_id res chain seq x y z
N MET A 1 -6.90 -7.91 -5.32
CA MET A 1 -6.28 -9.22 -5.64
C MET A 1 -6.57 -10.29 -4.60
N SER A 2 -6.45 -9.99 -3.30
CA SER A 2 -6.68 -10.96 -2.21
C SER A 2 -8.05 -11.68 -2.26
N ALA A 3 -9.12 -10.96 -2.60
CA ALA A 3 -10.46 -11.57 -2.73
C ALA A 3 -10.55 -12.62 -3.85
N VAL A 4 -9.85 -12.41 -4.97
CA VAL A 4 -9.85 -13.34 -6.11
C VAL A 4 -9.17 -14.65 -5.72
N VAL A 5 -8.08 -14.57 -4.96
CA VAL A 5 -7.35 -15.76 -4.48
C VAL A 5 -8.26 -16.62 -3.60
N ILE A 6 -8.97 -16.00 -2.64
CA ILE A 6 -9.88 -16.72 -1.74
C ILE A 6 -11.02 -17.38 -2.52
N VAL A 7 -11.62 -16.67 -3.49
CA VAL A 7 -12.69 -17.24 -4.33
C VAL A 7 -12.19 -18.44 -5.12
N LEU A 8 -11.01 -18.33 -5.74
CA LEU A 8 -10.45 -19.42 -6.55
C LEU A 8 -10.09 -20.63 -5.68
N GLU A 9 -9.50 -20.41 -4.51
CA GLU A 9 -9.16 -21.47 -3.56
C GLU A 9 -10.41 -22.18 -3.04
N THR A 10 -11.47 -21.42 -2.73
CA THR A 10 -12.76 -21.98 -2.34
C THR A 10 -13.37 -22.82 -3.46
N LEU A 11 -13.33 -22.34 -4.70
CA LEU A 11 -13.79 -23.10 -5.86
C LEU A 11 -12.98 -24.39 -6.07
N ALA A 12 -11.66 -24.33 -5.90
CA ALA A 12 -10.80 -25.50 -6.00
C ALA A 12 -11.15 -26.56 -4.95
N ILE A 13 -11.42 -26.14 -3.71
CA ILE A 13 -11.84 -27.05 -2.63
C ILE A 13 -13.22 -27.65 -2.94
N LEU A 14 -14.17 -26.87 -3.44
CA LEU A 14 -15.49 -27.39 -3.82
C LEU A 14 -15.40 -28.41 -4.95
N LEU A 15 -14.57 -28.14 -5.96
CA LEU A 15 -14.32 -29.08 -7.06
C LEU A 15 -13.66 -30.37 -6.55
N ALA A 16 -12.66 -30.24 -5.67
CA ALA A 16 -11.97 -31.37 -5.09
C ALA A 16 -12.90 -32.19 -4.16
N LEU A 17 -13.80 -31.54 -3.42
CA LEU A 17 -14.84 -32.22 -2.62
C LEU A 17 -15.76 -33.05 -3.51
N ALA A 18 -16.15 -32.54 -4.68
CA ALA A 18 -17.00 -33.26 -5.61
C ALA A 18 -16.32 -34.52 -6.21
N VAL A 19 -14.99 -34.47 -6.40
CA VAL A 19 -14.22 -35.56 -7.05
C VAL A 19 -13.71 -36.59 -6.05
N PHE A 20 -13.18 -36.14 -4.91
CA PHE A 20 -12.46 -36.97 -3.93
C PHE A 20 -13.23 -37.20 -2.63
N GLY A 21 -14.39 -36.54 -2.48
CA GLY A 21 -15.25 -36.69 -1.31
C GLY A 21 -14.79 -35.92 -0.07
N PRO A 22 -15.45 -36.16 1.07
CA PRO A 22 -15.35 -35.28 2.25
C PRO A 22 -13.97 -35.27 2.92
N PHE A 23 -13.13 -36.29 2.69
CA PHE A 23 -11.78 -36.34 3.24
C PHE A 23 -10.89 -35.18 2.80
N VAL A 24 -11.15 -34.57 1.63
CA VAL A 24 -10.42 -33.39 1.16
C VAL A 24 -10.56 -32.20 2.12
N LEU A 25 -11.69 -32.08 2.83
CA LEU A 25 -11.92 -30.96 3.75
C LEU A 25 -10.92 -30.94 4.91
N LEU A 26 -10.35 -32.09 5.28
CA LEU A 26 -9.31 -32.19 6.31
C LEU A 26 -8.04 -31.41 5.93
N VAL A 27 -7.78 -31.22 4.64
CA VAL A 27 -6.61 -30.49 4.13
C VAL A 27 -7.02 -29.14 3.56
N GLY A 28 -8.11 -29.09 2.81
CA GLY A 28 -8.60 -27.88 2.14
C GLY A 28 -9.01 -26.79 3.12
N VAL A 29 -9.71 -27.13 4.21
CA VAL A 29 -10.14 -26.11 5.19
C VAL A 29 -8.93 -25.50 5.93
N PRO A 30 -7.98 -26.28 6.48
CA PRO A 30 -6.77 -25.71 7.06
C PRO A 30 -5.93 -24.88 6.08
N ALA A 31 -5.83 -25.30 4.82
CA ALA A 31 -5.14 -24.54 3.77
C ALA A 31 -5.79 -23.17 3.56
N LEU A 32 -7.13 -23.13 3.39
CA LEU A 32 -7.87 -21.89 3.21
C LEU A 32 -7.69 -20.94 4.41
N VAL A 33 -7.73 -21.47 5.63
CA VAL A 33 -7.50 -20.69 6.86
C VAL A 33 -6.09 -20.11 6.89
N ALA A 34 -5.08 -20.89 6.51
CA ALA A 34 -3.70 -20.43 6.42
C ALA A 34 -3.57 -19.29 5.39
N THR A 35 -4.18 -19.43 4.22
CA THR A 35 -4.17 -18.38 3.18
C THR A 35 -4.82 -17.10 3.68
N VAL A 36 -5.96 -17.19 4.38
CA VAL A 36 -6.63 -16.03 4.98
C VAL A 36 -5.74 -15.34 6.02
N LEU A 37 -5.07 -16.10 6.89
CA LEU A 37 -4.14 -15.55 7.87
C LEU A 37 -2.96 -14.81 7.21
N VAL A 38 -2.37 -15.40 6.17
CA VAL A 38 -1.27 -14.77 5.41
C VAL A 38 -1.75 -13.48 4.76
N LEU A 39 -2.91 -13.49 4.11
CA LEU A 39 -3.47 -12.29 3.50
C LEU A 39 -3.80 -11.21 4.55
N ALA A 40 -4.36 -11.60 5.69
CA ALA A 40 -4.68 -10.68 6.77
C ALA A 40 -3.41 -10.03 7.35
N THR A 41 -2.37 -10.82 7.60
CA THR A 41 -1.08 -10.32 8.09
C THR A 41 -0.41 -9.39 7.09
N ALA A 42 -0.44 -9.72 5.80
CA ALA A 42 0.07 -8.84 4.75
C ALA A 42 -0.68 -7.50 4.70
N VAL A 43 -2.01 -7.50 4.79
CA VAL A 43 -2.83 -6.28 4.82
C VAL A 43 -2.52 -5.44 6.07
N VAL A 44 -2.34 -6.07 7.23
CA VAL A 44 -1.97 -5.35 8.46
C VAL A 44 -0.57 -4.76 8.36
N ALA A 45 0.39 -5.50 7.80
CA ALA A 45 1.75 -5.02 7.58
C ALA A 45 1.77 -3.81 6.64
N GLU A 46 1.01 -3.87 5.54
CA GLU A 46 0.92 -2.78 4.58
C GLU A 46 0.25 -1.55 5.19
N ARG A 47 -0.83 -1.73 5.96
CA ARG A 47 -1.45 -0.61 6.70
C ARG A 47 -0.51 0.03 7.71
N ARG A 48 0.32 -0.77 8.39
CA ARG A 48 1.35 -0.24 9.30
C ARG A 48 2.42 0.54 8.55
N ARG A 49 2.81 0.08 7.36
CA ARG A 49 3.76 0.76 6.48
C ARG A 49 3.19 2.10 6.02
N ILE A 50 1.97 2.13 5.48
CA ILE A 50 1.29 3.35 5.04
C ILE A 50 1.20 4.37 6.18
N ARG A 51 0.82 3.95 7.40
CA ARG A 51 0.78 4.86 8.56
C ARG A 51 2.14 5.45 8.92
N ARG A 52 3.23 4.70 8.74
CA ARG A 52 4.59 5.22 8.96
C ARG A 52 4.99 6.22 7.88
N GLU A 53 4.63 5.95 6.63
CA GLU A 53 4.88 6.85 5.50
C GLU A 53 4.07 8.14 5.63
N GLU A 54 2.79 8.05 6.03
CA GLU A 54 1.93 9.21 6.33
C GLU A 54 2.47 10.02 7.51
N ALA A 55 2.90 9.37 8.59
CA ALA A 55 3.51 10.05 9.74
C ALA A 55 4.83 10.74 9.38
N ALA A 56 5.64 10.14 8.50
CA ALA A 56 6.86 10.75 7.99
C ALA A 56 6.59 11.94 7.06
N ALA A 57 5.53 11.88 6.25
CA ALA A 57 5.10 12.99 5.40
C ALA A 57 4.43 14.13 6.17
N ALA A 58 3.82 13.85 7.32
CA ALA A 58 3.19 14.82 8.20
C ALA A 58 4.19 15.55 9.12
N LEU A 59 5.42 15.05 9.26
CA LEU A 59 6.49 15.83 9.86
C LEU A 59 6.76 17.02 8.92
N PRO A 60 6.75 18.27 9.43
CA PRO A 60 7.19 19.39 8.62
C PRO A 60 8.60 19.04 8.17
N THR A 61 8.82 18.96 6.85
CA THR A 61 10.16 19.03 6.27
C THR A 61 10.72 20.35 6.77
N VAL A 62 11.39 20.32 7.93
CA VAL A 62 12.17 21.44 8.41
C VAL A 62 13.14 21.66 7.27
N PRO A 63 13.11 22.83 6.61
CA PRO A 63 14.12 23.16 5.64
C PRO A 63 15.43 23.12 6.42
N GLY A 64 16.15 22.01 6.32
CA GLY A 64 17.44 21.83 6.96
C GLY A 64 18.31 22.93 6.41
N GLY A 65 18.49 23.95 7.24
CA GLY A 65 19.02 25.23 6.82
C GLY A 65 20.33 25.05 6.08
N LEU A 66 20.39 25.58 4.85
CA LEU A 66 21.53 26.32 4.27
C LEU A 66 22.95 25.71 4.37
N MET A 67 23.12 24.45 4.76
CA MET A 67 24.41 23.83 5.09
C MET A 67 24.61 22.45 4.43
N SER A 68 23.66 21.94 3.65
CA SER A 68 23.91 20.78 2.76
C SER A 68 23.68 21.20 1.31
N GLY A 69 24.77 21.31 0.56
CA GLY A 69 24.82 21.84 -0.80
C GLY A 69 24.22 20.92 -1.88
N PHE A 70 23.05 20.31 -1.65
CA PHE A 70 22.54 19.25 -2.53
C PHE A 70 21.13 19.40 -3.08
N PHE A 71 20.40 20.49 -2.83
CA PHE A 71 19.11 20.70 -3.50
C PHE A 71 18.95 22.13 -4.03
N ARG A 72 19.24 22.31 -5.31
CA ARG A 72 18.79 23.47 -6.08
C ARG A 72 17.36 23.19 -6.52
N VAL A 73 16.39 23.61 -5.72
CA VAL A 73 14.99 23.66 -6.17
C VAL A 73 14.87 24.83 -7.14
N PRO A 74 14.44 24.62 -8.41
CA PRO A 74 14.22 25.73 -9.32
C PRO A 74 13.10 26.61 -8.75
N ALA A 75 13.41 27.91 -8.58
CA ALA A 75 12.47 28.90 -8.09
C ALA A 75 11.22 28.88 -8.97
N GLN A 76 10.08 28.51 -8.38
CA GLN A 76 8.80 28.74 -9.01
C GLN A 76 8.58 30.25 -9.05
N VAL A 77 8.53 30.80 -10.25
CA VAL A 77 8.20 32.21 -10.48
C VAL A 77 6.76 32.41 -9.98
N THR A 78 6.62 33.01 -8.80
CA THR A 78 5.33 33.47 -8.31
C THR A 78 4.83 34.58 -9.24
N PRO A 79 3.58 34.52 -9.76
CA PRO A 79 3.04 35.48 -10.73
C PRO A 79 2.82 36.91 -10.18
N VAL A 80 3.29 37.20 -8.96
CA VAL A 80 3.19 38.52 -8.34
C VAL A 80 4.24 39.50 -8.90
N ASP A 81 5.37 38.99 -9.43
CA ASP A 81 6.46 39.83 -9.95
C ASP A 81 6.19 40.44 -11.34
N GLU A 82 5.27 39.87 -12.14
CA GLU A 82 4.90 40.45 -13.45
C GLU A 82 4.02 41.69 -13.30
N ALA A 83 3.15 41.74 -12.29
CA ALA A 83 2.28 42.89 -12.07
C ALA A 83 3.04 44.16 -11.66
N GLN A 84 4.24 44.01 -11.08
CA GLN A 84 5.05 45.13 -10.59
C GLN A 84 6.04 45.66 -11.63
N ARG A 85 6.44 44.83 -12.61
CA ARG A 85 7.28 45.24 -13.76
C ARG A 85 6.53 46.00 -14.84
N ALA A 86 5.21 45.83 -14.97
CA ALA A 86 4.40 46.55 -15.95
C ALA A 86 4.08 48.01 -15.54
N ARG A 87 4.59 48.49 -14.40
CA ARG A 87 4.31 49.83 -13.85
C ARG A 87 5.49 50.81 -13.90
N PHE A 88 6.61 50.45 -14.52
CA PHE A 88 7.74 51.34 -14.75
C PHE A 88 8.14 51.35 -16.22
#